data_AF-A0A2M8NSN2-F1
#
_entry.id   AF-A0A2M8NSN2-F1
#
_cell.length_a   1.000
_cell.length_b   1.000
_cell.length_c   1.000
_cell.angle_alpha   90.00
_cell.angle_beta   90.00
_cell.angle_gamma   90.00
#
_symmetry.space_group_name_H-M   'P 1'
#
loop_
_entity.id
_entity.type
_entity.pdbx_description
1 polymer ?
#
loop_
_entity_poly.entity_id
_entity_poly.type
_entity_poly.pdbx_seq_one_letter_code
_entity_poly.pdbx_strand_id
1 'polypeptide(L)'
;MGSINVNDIGTLLGFGSGTDIIWNIGLYIIFFLSLFSMFRMPDKNMVPTLLIGAVLALAVIAKISINAPYIGEDPVLTNREFGMFVVNAGMVVFPFIAAGMVRAKKKGPVIGASVLTGIFALVYLLMFGIIEQRWFAG
;
A
#
# COMPACT_ATOMS: atom_id res chain seq x y z
N MET A 1 -19.79 5.99 6.57
CA MET A 1 -18.41 5.82 7.07
C MET A 1 -18.49 4.70 8.09
N GLY A 2 -17.89 3.55 7.78
CA GLY A 2 -17.85 2.41 8.70
C GLY A 2 -17.11 2.76 9.99
N SER A 3 -17.57 2.24 11.13
CA SER A 3 -16.89 2.41 12.41
C SER A 3 -16.05 1.17 12.71
N ILE A 4 -14.74 1.31 12.62
CA ILE A 4 -13.77 0.27 13.03
C ILE A 4 -13.52 0.39 14.53
N ASN A 5 -13.58 -0.73 15.24
CA ASN A 5 -13.27 -0.76 16.65
C ASN A 5 -11.75 -0.77 16.83
N VAL A 6 -11.25 0.17 17.64
CA VAL A 6 -9.80 0.30 17.91
C VAL A 6 -9.22 -0.97 18.55
N ASN A 7 -10.04 -1.73 19.28
CA ASN A 7 -9.62 -2.97 19.92
C ASN A 7 -9.35 -4.10 18.91
N ASP A 8 -9.93 -4.04 17.71
CA ASP A 8 -9.85 -5.07 16.69
C ASP A 8 -8.74 -4.80 15.65
N ILE A 9 -8.02 -3.67 15.77
CA ILE A 9 -6.91 -3.28 14.89
C ILE A 9 -5.85 -4.37 14.79
N GLY A 10 -5.53 -5.05 15.89
CA GLY A 10 -4.54 -6.14 15.88
C GLY A 10 -4.96 -7.30 14.98
N THR A 11 -6.25 -7.64 14.98
CA THR A 11 -6.84 -8.69 14.15
C THR A 11 -6.91 -8.25 12.69
N LEU A 12 -7.31 -6.99 12.45
CA LEU A 12 -7.36 -6.37 11.11
C LEU A 12 -5.98 -6.28 10.45
N LEU A 13 -4.94 -6.06 11.24
CA LEU A 13 -3.57 -6.05 10.76
C LEU A 13 -2.96 -7.44 10.66
N GLY A 14 -3.68 -8.51 11.04
CA GLY A 14 -3.22 -9.89 10.95
C GLY A 14 -3.10 -10.42 9.52
N PHE A 15 -2.78 -11.71 9.38
CA PHE A 15 -2.60 -12.35 8.07
C PHE A 15 -3.90 -12.53 7.27
N GLY A 16 -5.06 -12.33 7.90
CA GLY A 16 -6.37 -12.60 7.29
C GLY A 16 -6.67 -14.10 7.15
N SER A 17 -7.80 -14.42 6.54
CA SER A 17 -8.22 -15.81 6.25
C SER A 17 -8.88 -15.90 4.86
N GLY A 18 -8.81 -17.08 4.23
CA GLY A 18 -9.48 -17.33 2.95
C GLY A 18 -8.77 -16.78 1.70
N THR A 19 -9.54 -16.34 0.70
CA THR A 19 -9.06 -15.86 -0.61
C THR A 19 -8.21 -14.60 -0.54
N ASP A 20 -8.33 -13.83 0.54
CA ASP A 20 -7.70 -12.53 0.69
C ASP A 20 -6.26 -12.61 1.23
N ILE A 21 -5.79 -13.82 1.54
CA ILE A 21 -4.40 -14.07 1.93
C ILE A 21 -3.43 -13.52 0.88
N ILE A 22 -3.75 -13.67 -0.42
CA ILE A 22 -2.90 -13.17 -1.50
C ILE A 22 -2.79 -11.63 -1.47
N TRP A 23 -3.89 -10.94 -1.16
CA TRP A 23 -3.93 -9.49 -1.04
C TRP A 23 -3.17 -9.01 0.19
N ASN A 24 -3.35 -9.71 1.30
CA ASN A 24 -2.66 -9.48 2.56
C ASN A 24 -1.13 -9.63 2.41
N ILE A 25 -0.66 -10.66 1.71
CA ILE A 25 0.76 -10.87 1.40
C ILE A 25 1.30 -9.75 0.51
N GLY A 26 0.58 -9.40 -0.55
CA GLY A 26 0.98 -8.31 -1.46
C GLY A 26 1.16 -6.98 -0.73
N LEU A 27 0.20 -6.62 0.13
CA LEU A 27 0.29 -5.41 0.94
C LEU A 27 1.44 -5.44 1.95
N TYR A 28 1.74 -6.58 2.57
CA TYR A 28 2.91 -6.68 3.43
C TYR A 28 4.22 -6.52 2.66
N ILE A 29 4.35 -7.08 1.47
CA ILE A 29 5.55 -6.89 0.63
C ILE A 29 5.74 -5.40 0.35
N ILE A 30 4.69 -4.69 -0.07
CA ILE A 30 4.74 -3.25 -0.32
C ILE A 30 5.09 -2.48 0.96
N PHE A 31 4.48 -2.84 2.09
CA PHE A 31 4.74 -2.23 3.38
C PHE A 31 6.21 -2.38 3.80
N PHE A 32 6.76 -3.60 3.81
CA PHE A 32 8.14 -3.83 4.23
C PHE A 32 9.16 -3.22 3.26
N LEU A 33 8.91 -3.24 1.96
CA LEU A 33 9.77 -2.56 0.98
C LEU A 33 9.75 -1.03 1.15
N SER A 34 8.59 -0.46 1.48
CA SER A 34 8.45 0.96 1.79
C SER A 34 9.18 1.31 3.08
N LEU A 35 9.02 0.50 4.12
CA LEU A 35 9.69 0.69 5.41
C LEU A 35 11.21 0.63 5.25
N PHE A 36 11.69 -0.34 4.47
CA PHE A 36 13.10 -0.47 4.14
C PHE A 36 13.63 0.71 3.32
N SER A 37 12.84 1.21 2.37
CA SER A 37 13.17 2.43 1.62
C SER A 37 13.29 3.63 2.55
N MET A 38 12.39 3.75 3.53
CA MET A 38 12.36 4.85 4.50
C MET A 38 13.61 4.83 5.40
N PHE A 39 14.02 3.65 5.92
CA PHE A 39 15.22 3.54 6.75
C PHE A 39 16.53 3.84 6.02
N ARG A 40 16.55 3.68 4.70
CA ARG A 40 17.72 4.02 3.87
C ARG A 40 17.71 5.46 3.40
N MET A 41 16.61 6.18 3.66
CA MET A 41 16.42 7.52 3.14
C MET A 41 17.34 8.52 3.86
N PRO A 42 18.15 9.30 3.12
CA PRO A 42 19.02 10.30 3.72
C PRO A 42 18.23 11.39 4.45
N ASP A 43 18.63 11.79 5.65
CA ASP A 43 17.90 12.73 6.52
C ASP A 43 17.48 14.05 5.84
N LYS A 44 18.28 14.53 4.88
CA LYS A 44 18.00 15.75 4.11
C LYS A 44 16.95 15.59 2.99
N ASN A 45 16.30 14.43 2.89
CA ASN A 45 15.30 14.10 1.87
C ASN A 45 13.89 13.96 2.46
N MET A 46 13.48 14.92 3.29
CA MET A 46 12.19 14.90 3.97
C MET A 46 10.99 14.65 3.03
N VAL A 47 10.92 15.32 1.87
CA VAL A 47 9.79 15.14 0.94
C VAL A 47 9.72 13.71 0.37
N PRO A 48 10.79 13.14 -0.21
CA PRO A 48 10.81 11.72 -0.56
C PRO A 48 10.47 10.78 0.60
N THR A 49 10.95 11.07 1.82
CA THR A 49 10.62 10.28 3.01
C THR A 49 9.13 10.32 3.33
N LEU A 50 8.50 11.49 3.22
CA LEU A 50 7.05 11.65 3.40
C LEU A 50 6.25 10.92 2.33
N LEU A 51 6.71 10.90 1.08
CA LEU A 51 6.07 10.12 0.01
C LEU A 51 6.09 8.62 0.31
N ILE A 52 7.23 8.09 0.76
CA ILE A 52 7.33 6.69 1.19
C ILE A 52 6.52 6.42 2.46
N GLY A 53 6.49 7.37 3.40
CA GLY A 53 5.63 7.30 4.58
C GLY A 53 4.14 7.27 4.22
N ALA A 54 3.73 8.01 3.18
CA ALA A 54 2.38 7.95 2.66
C ALA A 54 2.07 6.56 2.08
N VAL A 55 3.01 5.90 1.38
CA VAL A 55 2.82 4.51 0.91
C VAL A 55 2.58 3.55 2.09
N LEU A 56 3.32 3.69 3.20
CA LEU A 56 3.09 2.89 4.40
C LEU A 56 1.68 3.09 4.96
N ALA A 57 1.23 4.35 5.07
CA ALA A 57 -0.11 4.66 5.55
C ALA A 57 -1.19 4.11 4.61
N LEU A 58 -1.02 4.27 3.30
CA LEU A 58 -1.93 3.74 2.29
C LEU A 58 -2.01 2.20 2.33
N ALA A 59 -0.88 1.51 2.51
CA ALA A 59 -0.84 0.06 2.65
C ALA A 59 -1.59 -0.40 3.91
N VAL A 60 -1.47 0.32 5.02
CA VAL A 60 -2.23 0.04 6.25
C VAL A 60 -3.73 0.28 6.05
N ILE A 61 -4.11 1.38 5.41
CA ILE A 61 -5.53 1.68 5.11
C ILE A 61 -6.13 0.58 4.22
N ALA A 62 -5.42 0.17 3.16
CA ALA A 62 -5.83 -0.92 2.28
C ALA A 62 -5.99 -2.24 3.05
N LYS A 63 -5.00 -2.57 3.89
CA LYS A 63 -4.96 -3.79 4.71
C LYS A 63 -6.17 -3.88 5.64
N ILE A 64 -6.41 -2.81 6.39
CA ILE A 64 -7.54 -2.72 7.33
C ILE A 64 -8.86 -2.84 6.57
N SER A 65 -8.98 -2.14 5.44
CA SER A 65 -10.21 -2.15 4.63
C SER A 65 -10.54 -3.53 4.08
N ILE A 66 -9.53 -4.28 3.61
CA ILE A 66 -9.71 -5.64 3.09
C ILE A 66 -10.10 -6.62 4.20
N ASN A 67 -9.52 -6.47 5.40
CA ASN A 67 -9.76 -7.43 6.49
C ASN A 67 -11.01 -7.13 7.33
N ALA A 68 -11.57 -5.91 7.29
CA ALA A 68 -12.74 -5.54 8.08
C ALA A 68 -13.99 -6.43 7.85
N PRO A 69 -14.39 -6.76 6.60
CA PRO A 69 -15.54 -7.62 6.37
C PRO A 69 -15.41 -9.02 7.00
N TYR A 70 -14.19 -9.51 7.22
CA TYR A 70 -13.94 -10.85 7.78
C TYR A 70 -14.21 -10.97 9.27
N ILE A 71 -14.06 -9.86 9.99
CA ILE A 71 -14.33 -9.79 11.42
C ILE A 71 -15.73 -9.22 11.70
N GLY A 72 -16.53 -9.02 10.65
CA GLY A 72 -17.88 -8.45 10.76
C GLY A 72 -17.89 -6.94 10.95
N GLU A 73 -16.79 -6.25 10.63
CA GLU A 73 -16.71 -4.79 10.68
C GLU A 73 -16.93 -4.14 9.32
N ASP A 74 -17.39 -2.89 9.36
CA ASP A 74 -17.52 -2.08 8.16
C ASP A 74 -16.13 -1.61 7.67
N PRO A 75 -15.77 -1.83 6.40
CA PRO A 75 -14.49 -1.40 5.87
C PRO A 75 -14.40 0.13 5.78
N VAL A 76 -13.18 0.66 5.90
CA VAL A 76 -12.92 2.10 5.66
C VAL A 76 -13.21 2.44 4.20
N LEU A 77 -12.77 1.56 3.29
CA LEU A 77 -13.01 1.63 1.86
C LEU A 77 -13.48 0.26 1.36
N THR A 78 -14.60 0.21 0.66
CA THR A 78 -15.02 -1.06 0.05
C THR A 78 -14.13 -1.38 -1.18
N ASN A 79 -13.97 -2.66 -1.51
CA ASN A 79 -13.07 -3.10 -2.59
C ASN A 79 -13.34 -2.37 -3.91
N ARG A 80 -14.60 -2.07 -4.23
CA ARG A 80 -15.04 -1.44 -5.49
C ARG A 80 -15.18 0.09 -5.42
N GLU A 81 -14.89 0.72 -4.30
CA GLU A 81 -14.93 2.17 -4.20
C GLU A 81 -13.78 2.83 -4.96
N PHE A 82 -14.06 3.99 -5.53
CA PHE A 82 -13.04 4.82 -6.17
C PHE A 82 -11.89 5.18 -5.20
N GLY A 83 -12.19 5.33 -3.91
CA GLY A 83 -11.18 5.56 -2.88
C GLY A 83 -10.14 4.43 -2.83
N MET A 84 -10.56 3.17 -2.98
CA MET A 84 -9.65 2.04 -2.98
C MET A 84 -8.72 2.05 -4.21
N PHE A 85 -9.24 2.47 -5.37
CA PHE A 85 -8.40 2.71 -6.56
C PHE A 85 -7.34 3.78 -6.30
N VAL A 86 -7.72 4.91 -5.71
CA VAL A 86 -6.78 6.01 -5.40
C VAL A 86 -5.70 5.57 -4.42
N VAL A 87 -6.05 4.79 -3.39
CA VAL A 87 -5.09 4.23 -2.44
C VAL A 87 -4.10 3.31 -3.15
N ASN A 88 -4.58 2.38 -3.98
CA ASN A 88 -3.73 1.45 -4.71
C ASN A 88 -2.85 2.18 -5.73
N ALA A 89 -3.37 3.16 -6.45
CA ALA A 89 -2.61 3.99 -7.38
C ALA A 89 -1.55 4.84 -6.66
N GLY A 90 -1.87 5.38 -5.48
CA GLY A 90 -0.94 6.14 -4.64
C GLY A 90 0.25 5.29 -4.22
N MET A 91 0.03 4.02 -3.85
CA MET A 91 1.10 3.07 -3.55
C MET A 91 2.03 2.81 -4.74
N VAL A 92 1.56 2.97 -5.98
CA VAL A 92 2.38 2.84 -7.20
C VAL A 92 3.15 4.13 -7.47
N VAL A 93 2.46 5.27 -7.47
CA VAL A 93 2.99 6.54 -7.99
C VAL A 93 4.03 7.14 -7.04
N PHE A 94 3.74 7.17 -5.74
CA PHE A 94 4.61 7.82 -4.75
C PHE A 94 6.03 7.26 -4.66
N PRO A 95 6.27 5.94 -4.67
CA PRO A 95 7.63 5.43 -4.61
C PRO A 95 8.42 5.70 -5.90
N PHE A 96 7.78 5.78 -7.07
CA PHE A 96 8.46 6.20 -8.31
C PHE A 96 8.85 7.68 -8.27
N ILE A 97 7.97 8.56 -7.79
CA ILE A 97 8.28 9.98 -7.60
C ILE A 97 9.44 10.12 -6.60
N ALA A 98 9.37 9.45 -5.46
CA ALA A 98 10.42 9.46 -4.45
C ALA A 98 11.77 8.99 -5.03
N ALA A 99 11.78 7.90 -5.81
CA ALA A 99 12.97 7.40 -6.49
C ALA A 99 13.56 8.44 -7.46
N GLY A 100 12.72 9.11 -8.26
CA GLY A 100 13.13 10.16 -9.18
C GLY A 100 13.77 11.35 -8.46
N MET A 101 13.16 11.83 -7.38
CA MET A 101 13.68 12.93 -6.57
C MET A 101 15.02 12.60 -5.90
N VAL A 102 15.17 11.37 -5.40
CA VAL A 102 16.42 10.89 -4.81
C VAL A 102 17.51 10.76 -5.87
N ARG A 103 17.18 10.25 -7.06
CA ARG A 103 18.09 10.13 -8.20
C ARG A 103 18.61 11.49 -8.65
N ALA A 104 17.73 12.49 -8.74
CA ALA A 104 18.12 13.86 -9.09
C ALA A 104 19.18 14.44 -8.13
N LYS A 105 19.18 14.00 -6.86
CA LYS A 105 20.16 14.40 -5.84
C LYS A 105 21.40 13.47 -5.77
N LYS A 106 21.59 12.56 -6.72
CA LYS A 106 22.69 11.56 -6.78
C LYS A 106 22.83 10.65 -5.55
N LYS A 107 21.74 10.39 -4.82
CA LYS A 107 21.77 9.54 -3.61
C LYS A 107 21.34 8.10 -3.95
N GLY A 108 22.28 7.31 -4.46
CA GLY A 108 22.04 5.98 -5.06
C GLY A 108 21.34 4.89 -4.24
N PRO A 109 21.57 4.71 -2.91
CA PRO A 109 21.19 3.46 -2.24
C PRO A 109 19.68 3.26 -2.02
N VAL A 110 18.85 4.31 -2.17
CA VAL A 110 17.39 4.24 -1.93
C VAL A 110 16.60 3.97 -3.20
N ILE A 111 17.18 4.28 -4.37
CA ILE A 111 16.48 4.24 -5.65
C ILE A 111 15.96 2.83 -5.93
N GLY A 112 16.78 1.80 -5.71
CA GLY A 112 16.40 0.42 -5.96
C GLY A 112 15.21 -0.04 -5.12
N ALA A 113 15.22 0.25 -3.82
CA ALA A 113 14.14 -0.15 -2.92
C ALA A 113 12.81 0.55 -3.26
N SER A 114 12.85 1.85 -3.56
CA SER A 114 11.65 2.59 -3.97
C SER A 114 11.12 2.13 -5.33
N VAL A 115 11.99 1.88 -6.32
CA VAL A 115 11.56 1.35 -7.62
C VAL A 115 10.93 -0.04 -7.48
N LEU A 116 11.53 -0.93 -6.70
CA LEU A 116 10.95 -2.25 -6.43
C LEU A 116 9.59 -2.14 -5.72
N THR A 117 9.47 -1.25 -4.75
CA THR A 117 8.18 -0.95 -4.08
C THR A 117 7.12 -0.57 -5.11
N GLY A 118 7.42 0.35 -6.03
CA GLY A 118 6.49 0.78 -7.08
C GLY A 118 6.11 -0.34 -8.04
N ILE A 119 7.05 -1.22 -8.41
CA ILE A 119 6.77 -2.38 -9.27
C ILE A 119 5.83 -3.38 -8.58
N PHE A 120 6.11 -3.74 -7.33
CA PHE A 120 5.24 -4.65 -6.57
C PHE A 120 3.86 -4.04 -6.33
N ALA A 121 3.79 -2.74 -6.04
CA ALA A 121 2.53 -2.02 -5.95
C ALA A 121 1.77 -2.00 -7.28
N LEU A 122 2.46 -1.90 -8.42
CA LEU A 122 1.83 -1.92 -9.73
C LEU A 122 1.22 -3.30 -10.02
N VAL A 123 1.97 -4.37 -9.76
CA VAL A 123 1.47 -5.74 -9.89
C VAL A 123 0.25 -5.94 -8.99
N TYR A 124 0.33 -5.48 -7.74
CA TYR A 124 -0.80 -5.53 -6.80
C TYR A 124 -2.01 -4.76 -7.31
N LEU A 125 -1.85 -3.51 -7.75
CA LEU A 125 -2.92 -2.67 -8.29
C LEU A 125 -3.61 -3.35 -9.48
N LEU A 126 -2.84 -3.90 -10.42
CA LEU A 126 -3.38 -4.58 -11.60
C LEU A 126 -4.13 -5.86 -11.21
N MET A 127 -3.56 -6.70 -10.35
CA MET A 127 -4.20 -7.93 -9.90
C MET A 127 -5.50 -7.63 -9.13
N PHE A 128 -5.44 -6.73 -8.15
CA PHE A 128 -6.60 -6.33 -7.34
C PHE A 128 -7.67 -5.65 -8.20
N GLY A 129 -7.26 -4.77 -9.11
CA GLY A 129 -8.16 -4.07 -10.03
C GLY A 129 -8.92 -5.02 -10.96
N ILE A 130 -8.23 -6.01 -11.50
CA ILE A 130 -8.82 -7.01 -12.40
C ILE A 130 -9.77 -7.95 -11.64
N ILE A 131 -9.33 -8.48 -10.50
CA ILE A 131 -10.03 -9.56 -9.78
C ILE A 131 -11.13 -8.99 -8.86
N GLU A 132 -10.82 -8.01 -8.03
CA GLU A 132 -11.73 -7.47 -7.02
C GLU A 132 -12.58 -6.30 -7.55
N GLN A 133 -11.93 -5.38 -8.27
CA GLN A 133 -12.61 -4.19 -8.82
C GLN A 133 -13.26 -4.44 -10.18
N ARG A 134 -13.04 -5.62 -10.77
CA ARG A 134 -13.71 -6.07 -12.00
C ARG A 134 -13.58 -5.09 -13.17
N TRP A 135 -12.43 -4.44 -13.33
CA TRP A 135 -12.23 -3.43 -14.39
C TRP A 135 -12.56 -3.90 -15.81
N PHE A 136 -12.49 -5.22 -16.07
CA PHE A 136 -12.75 -5.81 -17.39
C PHE A 136 -13.97 -6.74 -17.43
N ALA A 137 -14.70 -6.89 -16.32
CA ALA A 137 -15.93 -7.67 -16.33
C ALA A 137 -17.12 -6.70 -16.49
N GLY A 138 -17.64 -6.64 -17.72
CA GLY A 138 -18.91 -5.99 -18.05
C GLY A 138 -20.11 -6.79 -17.57
#